data_AF-A0A2E4W2E4-F1
#
_entry.id   AF-A0A2E4W2E4-F1
#
_cell.length_a   1.000
_cell.length_b   1.000
_cell.length_c   1.000
_cell.angle_alpha   90.00
_cell.angle_beta   90.00
_cell.angle_gamma   90.00
#
_symmetry.space_group_name_H-M   'P 1'
#
loop_
_entity.id
_entity.type
_entity.pdbx_description
1 polymer ?
#
loop_
_entity_poly.entity_id
_entity_poly.type
_entity_poly.pdbx_seq_one_letter_code
_entity_poly.pdbx_strand_id
1 'polypeptide(L)' 'MTKVRRYKCLACGNLTRFDVIRTERVREFHHFTTGGELKVEDAETLEETVESSICRWCESSKDVVEI' A
#
# COMPACT_ATOMS: atom_id res chain seq x y z
N MET A 1 7.75 2.16 -5.58
CA MET A 1 6.37 2.44 -6.05
C MET A 1 5.47 1.36 -5.49
N THR A 2 4.35 1.75 -4.85
CA THR A 2 3.38 0.81 -4.26
C THR A 2 2.90 -0.24 -5.26
N LYS A 3 2.98 -1.51 -4.89
CA LYS A 3 2.45 -2.62 -5.69
C LYS A 3 0.92 -2.57 -5.71
N VAL A 4 0.33 -2.61 -6.91
CA VAL A 4 -1.14 -2.70 -7.06
C VAL A 4 -1.58 -4.09 -6.61
N ARG A 5 -2.46 -4.14 -5.60
CA ARG A 5 -3.06 -5.36 -5.04
C ARG A 5 -4.57 -5.29 -5.19
N ARG A 6 -5.22 -6.42 -5.46
CA ARG A 6 -6.69 -6.52 -5.52
C ARG A 6 -7.19 -7.29 -4.32
N TYR A 7 -8.40 -6.96 -3.89
CA TYR A 7 -9.03 -7.59 -2.74
C TYR A 7 -10.45 -8.01 -3.06
N LYS A 8 -10.91 -9.09 -2.42
CA LYS A 8 -12.29 -9.54 -2.44
C LYS A 8 -12.76 -9.76 -1.02
N CYS A 9 -13.93 -9.21 -0.68
CA CYS A 9 -14.62 -9.56 0.55
C CYS A 9 -15.50 -10.78 0.30
N LEU A 10 -15.21 -11.90 0.96
CA LEU A 10 -15.99 -13.14 0.87
C LEU A 10 -17.34 -13.05 1.60
N ALA A 11 -17.47 -12.14 2.58
CA ALA A 11 -18.73 -11.95 3.31
C ALA A 11 -19.82 -11.26 2.48
N CYS A 12 -19.47 -10.25 1.69
CA CYS A 12 -20.45 -9.44 0.95
C CYS A 12 -20.21 -9.33 -0.56
N GLY A 13 -19.12 -9.91 -1.07
CA GLY A 13 -18.78 -9.88 -2.50
C GLY A 13 -18.16 -8.58 -3.01
N ASN A 14 -17.92 -7.59 -2.14
CA ASN A 14 -17.27 -6.33 -2.55
C ASN A 14 -15.87 -6.58 -3.16
N LEU A 15 -15.55 -5.85 -4.22
CA LEU A 15 -14.29 -5.91 -4.98
C LEU A 15 -13.64 -4.54 -5.17
N THR A 16 -14.23 -3.46 -4.64
CA THR A 16 -13.91 -2.10 -5.10
C THR A 16 -13.53 -1.11 -4.00
N ARG A 17 -13.86 -1.38 -2.73
CA ARG A 17 -13.67 -0.41 -1.64
C ARG A 17 -13.11 -1.06 -0.38
N PHE A 18 -11.84 -0.80 -0.09
CA PHE A 18 -11.13 -1.35 1.07
C PHE A 18 -10.22 -0.29 1.69
N ASP A 19 -10.14 -0.27 3.02
CA ASP A 19 -9.01 0.34 3.70
C ASP A 19 -7.89 -0.70 3.75
N VAL A 20 -6.67 -0.29 3.43
CA VAL A 20 -5.49 -1.17 3.46
C VAL A 20 -4.40 -0.46 4.24
N ILE A 21 -3.95 -1.07 5.33
CA ILE A 21 -2.81 -0.60 6.11
C ILE A 21 -1.60 -1.44 5.72
N ARG A 22 -0.48 -0.80 5.43
CA ARG A 22 0.73 -1.46 4.95
C ARG A 22 1.97 -0.73 5.43
N THR A 23 2.98 -1.50 5.78
CA THR A 23 4.33 -1.00 6.05
C THR A 23 5.21 -1.26 4.83
N GLU A 24 5.99 -0.25 4.43
CA GLU A 24 6.94 -0.33 3.32
C GLU A 24 8.31 0.13 3.80
N ARG A 25 9.37 -0.63 3.46
CA ARG A 25 10.75 -0.23 3.66
C ARG A 25 11.35 0.13 2.30
N VAL A 26 11.70 1.40 2.12
CA VAL A 26 12.21 1.94 0.86
C VAL A 26 13.60 2.53 1.08
N ARG A 27 14.50 2.32 0.12
CA ARG A 27 15.76 3.07 0.00
C ARG A 27 15.59 4.11 -1.09
N GLU A 28 15.93 5.35 -0.80
CA GLU A 28 15.84 6.45 -1.76
C GLU A 28 17.19 7.17 -1.88
N PHE A 29 17.58 7.49 -3.10
CA PHE A 29 18.73 8.32 -3.38
C PHE A 29 18.30 9.78 -3.49
N HIS A 30 18.59 10.54 -2.43
CA HIS A 30 18.22 11.95 -2.29
C HIS A 30 19.32 12.84 -2.85
N HIS A 31 18.99 13.63 -3.87
CA HIS A 31 19.84 14.67 -4.42
C HIS A 31 19.25 16.04 -4.04
N PHE A 32 19.97 16.78 -3.21
CA PHE A 32 19.62 18.16 -2.87
C PHE A 32 20.36 19.13 -3.78
N THR A 33 19.65 20.15 -4.28
CA THR A 33 20.33 21.32 -4.86
C THR A 33 21.05 22.09 -3.76
N THR A 34 22.00 22.96 -4.12
CA THR A 34 22.68 23.83 -3.15
C THR A 34 21.69 24.76 -2.42
N GLY A 35 20.53 25.06 -3.02
CA GLY A 35 19.44 25.82 -2.41
C GLY A 35 18.51 25.01 -1.49
N GLY A 36 18.72 23.69 -1.38
CA GLY A 36 17.97 22.80 -0.49
C GLY A 36 16.74 22.13 -1.12
N GLU A 37 16.53 22.23 -2.43
CA GLU A 37 15.44 21.53 -3.11
C GLU A 37 15.77 20.04 -3.25
N LEU A 38 14.86 19.16 -2.83
CA LEU A 38 15.02 17.72 -2.92
C LEU A 38 14.53 17.18 -4.27
N LYS A 39 15.37 16.36 -4.90
CA LYS A 39 15.00 15.42 -5.96
C LYS A 39 15.36 14.00 -5.52
N VAL A 40 14.40 13.09 -5.56
CA VAL A 40 14.68 11.65 -5.41
C VAL A 40 15.03 11.12 -6.80
N GLU A 41 16.29 10.73 -7.01
CA GLU A 41 16.78 10.29 -8.33
C GLU A 41 16.61 8.80 -8.56
N ASP A 42 16.61 8.00 -7.49
CA ASP A 42 16.33 6.57 -7.53
C ASP A 42 15.60 6.15 -6.25
N ALA A 43 14.75 5.13 -6.37
CA ALA A 43 13.97 4.60 -5.26
C ALA A 43 13.75 3.10 -5.43
N GLU A 44 14.17 2.34 -4.43
CA GLU A 44 14.06 0.89 -4.38
C GLU A 44 13.21 0.45 -3.18
N THR A 45 12.08 -0.22 -3.44
CA THR A 45 11.29 -0.85 -2.39
C THR A 45 11.97 -2.17 -1.98
N LEU A 46 12.46 -2.23 -0.74
CA LEU A 46 13.18 -3.38 -0.19
C LEU A 46 12.23 -4.42 0.41
N GLU A 47 11.16 -3.96 1.05
CA GLU A 47 10.17 -4.82 1.73
C GLU A 47 8.82 -4.13 1.75
N GLU A 48 7.75 -4.91 1.60
CA GLU A 48 6.38 -4.41 1.65
C GLU A 48 5.47 -5.47 2.32
N THR A 49 4.82 -5.09 3.42
CA THR A 49 3.97 -6.00 4.23
C THR A 49 2.62 -5.39 4.51
N VAL A 50 1.56 -6.00 3.98
CA VAL A 50 0.15 -5.61 4.27
C VAL A 50 -0.18 -6.04 5.69
N GLU A 51 -0.54 -5.08 6.53
CA GLU A 51 -0.86 -5.30 7.94
C GLU A 51 -2.34 -5.62 8.14
N SER A 52 -3.21 -4.93 7.42
CA SER A 52 -4.65 -5.20 7.45
C SER A 52 -5.36 -4.74 6.20
N SER A 53 -6.51 -5.35 5.94
CA SER A 53 -7.45 -4.91 4.92
C SER A 53 -8.88 -5.00 5.45
N ILE A 54 -9.66 -3.94 5.27
CA ILE A 54 -11.02 -3.82 5.83
C ILE A 54 -11.99 -3.48 4.71
N CYS A 55 -13.04 -4.28 4.56
CA CYS A 55 -14.09 -4.03 3.59
C CYS A 55 -14.91 -2.80 3.98
N ARG A 56 -14.96 -1.77 3.12
CA ARG A 56 -15.72 -0.54 3.41
C ARG A 56 -17.23 -0.63 3.18
N TRP A 57 -17.72 -1.81 2.84
CA TRP A 57 -19.15 -2.07 2.66
C TRP A 57 -19.80 -2.74 3.86
N CYS A 58 -19.15 -3.76 4.42
CA CYS A 58 -19.68 -4.54 5.55
C CYS A 58 -18.75 -4.50 6.78
N GLU A 59 -17.66 -3.73 6.72
CA GLU A 59 -16.69 -3.55 7.81
C GLU A 59 -15.93 -4.83 8.23
N SER A 60 -16.12 -5.94 7.51
CA SER A 60 -15.35 -7.16 7.78
C SER A 60 -13.87 -6.97 7.47
N SER A 61 -13.04 -7.36 8.43
CA SER A 61 -11.59 -7.50 8.29
C SER A 61 -11.13 -8.95 8.15
N LYS A 62 -11.99 -9.92 8.51
CA LYS A 62 -11.64 -11.36 8.51
C LYS A 62 -11.95 -12.04 7.18
N ASP A 63 -12.93 -11.53 6.46
CA ASP A 63 -13.40 -12.12 5.21
C ASP A 63 -12.79 -11.44 3.98
N VAL A 64 -11.76 -10.62 4.16
CA VAL A 64 -11.06 -9.95 3.05
C VAL A 64 -9.86 -10.79 2.66
N VAL A 65 -9.78 -11.14 1.38
CA VAL A 65 -8.66 -11.87 0.79
C VAL A 65 -8.04 -11.07 -0.35
N GLU A 66 -6.71 -11.10 -0.45
CA GLU A 66 -5.99 -10.59 -1.62
C GLU A 66 -6.17 -11.57 -2.79
N ILE A 67 -6.39 -11.05 -4.01
CA ILE A 67 -6.65 -11.82 -5.24
C ILE A 67 -5.82 -11.34 -6.42
#